data_AF-A0A0H2R2U5-F1
#
_entry.id   AF-A0A0H2R2U5-F1
#
_cell.length_a   1.000
_cell.length_b   1.000
_cell.length_c   1.000
_cell.angle_alpha   90.00
_cell.angle_beta   90.00
_cell.angle_gamma   90.00
#
_symmetry.space_group_name_H-M   'P 1'
#
loop_
_entity.id
_entity.type
_entity.pdbx_description
1 polymer ?
#
loop_
_entity_poly.entity_id
_entity_poly.type
_entity_poly.pdbx_seq_one_letter_code
_entity_poly.pdbx_strand_id
1 'polypeptide(L)'
;MSIDWGNPFLNKTAGKHVSVGSVAATCLNLPPLYRYKLENIYLATVIPGPKEPSKTEIIDYIDVIVDMFVDSYEHGTYYSSTYLHPEGVLERSIILALVCDLPGARKCGGLASCMAKNMCHLCRMTRDEINVLDMQQPCWRPRDVQDQIRDAEHWRDLKGVGDREELFKKTGVRWSPFLRLPYWSPQDSIVIDGMHNLLLGLVQYHCRSLMGIDVSMQVQHENDDSDENEHSTLDAERVSKIRKRLDAGNIPRLTKREISMVQQSIQETTRPRTNKGPPLNLGEKGHGKLKADQWRSAIDFDIPVAIAKLCKNGSSSHRKLFYSTMLLAIAIRHATAHTISEYRIQRYTAFMLAYLKSVLEIDPFVRLRPNHHNALHLGHYLRLFGPMHGWWMFVFERIIGTLQRTNTNFKLGMKIIRVDFRELSN
;
A
#
# COMPACT_ATOMS: atom_id res chain seq x y z
N MET A 1 9.81 -6.01 7.39
CA MET A 1 10.42 -6.39 6.09
C MET A 1 9.48 -5.97 4.98
N SER A 2 10.01 -5.64 3.81
CA SER A 2 9.28 -5.25 2.63
C SER A 2 9.77 -6.02 1.41
N ILE A 3 8.84 -6.40 0.55
CA ILE A 3 9.09 -7.05 -0.73
C ILE A 3 8.32 -6.28 -1.79
N ASP A 4 9.03 -5.64 -2.70
CA ASP A 4 8.41 -4.73 -3.66
C ASP A 4 9.16 -4.75 -4.99
N TRP A 5 8.45 -4.44 -6.07
CA TRP A 5 8.90 -4.55 -7.45
C TRP A 5 8.93 -3.19 -8.12
N GLY A 6 9.97 -2.97 -8.92
CA GLY A 6 10.11 -1.73 -9.65
C GLY A 6 10.85 -1.93 -10.96
N ASN A 7 10.57 -1.04 -11.91
CA ASN A 7 11.34 -1.00 -13.14
C ASN A 7 12.72 -0.39 -12.87
N PRO A 8 13.83 -1.10 -13.09
CA PRO A 8 15.18 -0.59 -12.84
C PRO A 8 15.55 0.54 -13.80
N PHE A 9 14.90 0.63 -14.96
CA PHE A 9 15.11 1.67 -15.96
C PHE A 9 14.07 2.77 -15.75
N LEU A 10 14.53 3.96 -15.35
CA LEU A 10 13.73 5.15 -15.03
C LEU A 10 12.76 5.62 -16.15
N ASN A 11 12.77 4.99 -17.33
CA ASN A 11 12.03 5.39 -18.51
C ASN A 11 10.84 4.45 -18.78
N LYS A 12 9.64 4.88 -18.35
CA LYS A 12 8.39 4.11 -18.51
C LYS A 12 7.72 4.28 -19.88
N THR A 13 8.11 5.26 -20.68
CA THR A 13 7.30 5.72 -21.84
C THR A 13 7.79 5.21 -23.20
N ALA A 14 9.00 4.64 -23.28
CA ALA A 14 9.56 4.11 -24.53
C ALA A 14 10.63 3.00 -24.34
N GLY A 15 10.79 2.46 -23.12
CA GLY A 15 11.81 1.46 -22.79
C GLY A 15 11.23 0.05 -22.59
N LYS A 16 12.09 -0.98 -22.63
CA LYS A 16 11.72 -2.36 -22.27
C LYS A 16 11.16 -2.38 -20.84
N HIS A 17 9.92 -2.88 -20.66
CA HIS A 17 9.37 -3.12 -19.33
C HIS A 17 10.14 -4.26 -18.67
N VAL A 18 10.88 -3.94 -17.61
CA VAL A 18 11.68 -4.89 -16.83
C VAL A 18 11.24 -4.72 -15.40
N SER A 19 10.97 -5.80 -14.68
CA SER A 19 10.65 -5.77 -13.26
C SER A 19 11.75 -6.46 -12.47
N VAL A 20 12.25 -5.79 -11.43
CA VAL A 20 13.25 -6.31 -10.48
C VAL A 20 12.66 -6.15 -9.09
N GLY A 21 12.74 -7.20 -8.28
CA GLY A 21 12.24 -7.18 -6.91
C GLY A 21 13.32 -6.77 -5.93
N SER A 22 12.93 -6.09 -4.86
CA SER A 22 13.78 -5.77 -3.72
C SER A 22 13.18 -6.39 -2.47
N VAL A 23 14.03 -7.03 -1.65
CA VAL A 23 13.65 -7.45 -0.31
C VAL A 23 14.48 -6.67 0.70
N ALA A 24 13.83 -5.80 1.45
CA ALA A 24 14.49 -4.89 2.38
C ALA A 24 13.87 -4.97 3.78
N ALA A 25 14.67 -4.73 4.82
CA ALA A 25 14.25 -4.78 6.20
C ALA A 25 14.86 -3.65 7.02
N THR A 26 14.18 -3.25 8.09
CA THR A 26 14.65 -2.22 9.02
C THR A 26 14.68 -2.82 10.42
N CYS A 27 15.73 -2.56 11.19
CA CYS A 27 15.80 -3.00 12.57
C CYS A 27 14.89 -2.14 13.46
N LEU A 28 13.87 -2.76 14.06
CA LEU A 28 12.89 -2.05 14.90
C LEU A 28 13.42 -1.72 16.31
N ASN A 29 14.54 -2.33 16.72
CA ASN A 29 15.19 -2.03 18.00
C ASN A 29 15.88 -0.65 17.99
N LEU A 30 16.15 -0.08 16.81
CA LEU A 30 16.67 1.27 16.69
C LEU A 30 15.61 2.30 17.11
N PRO A 31 15.98 3.46 17.68
CA PRO A 31 15.01 4.52 17.96
C PRO A 31 14.34 5.00 16.66
N PRO A 32 13.06 5.42 16.69
CA PRO A 32 12.29 5.76 15.48
C PRO A 32 12.97 6.75 14.51
N LEU A 33 13.75 7.70 15.05
CA LEU A 33 14.51 8.68 14.25
C LEU A 33 15.65 8.07 13.43
N TYR A 34 16.11 6.86 13.77
CA TYR A 34 17.23 6.19 13.11
C TYR A 34 16.79 5.02 12.23
N ARG A 35 15.66 4.37 12.51
CA ARG A 35 15.17 3.17 11.79
C ARG A 35 15.16 3.30 10.27
N TYR A 36 14.89 4.50 9.76
CA TYR A 36 14.63 4.76 8.34
C TYR A 36 15.69 5.62 7.65
N LYS A 37 16.81 5.85 8.33
CA LYS A 37 17.98 6.40 7.64
C LYS A 37 18.53 5.34 6.70
N LEU A 38 19.00 5.76 5.52
CA LEU A 38 19.40 4.82 4.46
C LEU A 38 20.50 3.85 4.94
N GLU A 39 21.40 4.32 5.80
CA GLU A 39 22.47 3.53 6.42
C GLU A 39 21.97 2.42 7.37
N ASN A 40 20.72 2.48 7.85
CA ASN A 40 20.13 1.53 8.78
C ASN A 40 19.09 0.60 8.12
N ILE A 41 19.00 0.63 6.79
CA ILE A 41 18.11 -0.26 6.05
C ILE A 41 18.93 -1.39 5.44
N TYR A 42 18.51 -2.62 5.71
CA TYR A 42 19.14 -3.84 5.24
C TYR A 42 18.48 -4.28 3.94
N LEU A 43 19.23 -4.30 2.84
CA LEU A 43 18.80 -4.94 1.59
C LEU A 43 19.17 -6.43 1.69
N ALA A 44 18.20 -7.28 2.00
CA ALA A 44 18.40 -8.70 2.22
C ALA A 44 18.67 -9.45 0.91
N THR A 45 17.91 -9.15 -0.15
CA THR A 45 18.16 -9.71 -1.49
C THR A 45 17.54 -8.85 -2.59
N VAL A 46 18.01 -9.06 -3.81
CA VAL A 46 17.43 -8.50 -5.05
C VAL A 46 16.95 -9.67 -5.88
N ILE A 47 15.65 -9.68 -6.18
CA ILE A 47 15.03 -10.70 -7.03
C ILE A 47 15.29 -10.32 -8.48
N PRO A 48 15.97 -11.17 -9.27
CA PRO A 48 16.34 -10.83 -10.63
C PRO A 48 15.11 -10.66 -11.53
N GLY A 49 15.22 -9.73 -12.47
CA GLY A 49 14.28 -9.59 -13.58
C GLY A 49 14.61 -10.54 -14.75
N PRO A 50 13.99 -10.36 -15.93
CA PRO A 50 13.24 -9.17 -16.33
C PRO A 50 11.75 -9.19 -16.02
N LYS A 51 11.20 -10.31 -15.56
CA LYS A 51 9.80 -10.42 -15.16
C LYS A 51 9.72 -10.64 -13.66
N GLU A 52 8.60 -10.24 -13.07
CA GLU A 52 8.32 -10.64 -11.70
C GLU A 52 8.27 -12.16 -11.59
N PRO A 53 8.74 -12.75 -10.48
CA PRO A 53 8.58 -14.17 -10.25
C PRO A 53 7.10 -14.52 -10.20
N SER A 54 6.80 -15.72 -10.71
CA SER A 54 5.49 -16.33 -10.55
C SER A 54 5.13 -16.53 -9.08
N LYS A 55 3.87 -16.89 -8.83
CA LYS A 55 3.36 -17.17 -7.48
C LYS A 55 4.15 -18.29 -6.81
N THR A 56 4.67 -19.26 -7.55
CA THR A 56 5.46 -20.36 -6.99
C THR A 56 6.93 -19.97 -6.84
N GLU A 57 7.55 -19.32 -7.83
CA GLU A 57 8.97 -18.95 -7.76
C GLU A 57 9.29 -17.97 -6.63
N ILE A 58 8.35 -17.08 -6.26
CA ILE A 58 8.55 -16.15 -5.13
C ILE A 58 8.74 -16.89 -3.80
N ILE A 59 8.21 -18.11 -3.67
CA ILE A 59 8.35 -18.95 -2.48
C ILE A 59 9.83 -19.25 -2.25
N ASP A 60 10.55 -19.66 -3.30
CA ASP A 60 11.97 -20.03 -3.21
C ASP A 60 12.85 -18.88 -2.71
N TYR A 61 12.57 -17.64 -3.14
CA TYR A 61 13.29 -16.45 -2.66
C TYR A 61 12.99 -16.12 -1.20
N ILE A 62 11.74 -16.28 -0.77
CA ILE A 62 11.33 -15.99 0.62
C ILE A 62 11.85 -17.10 1.56
N ASP A 63 11.92 -18.35 1.10
CA ASP A 63 12.38 -19.50 1.89
C ASP A 63 13.78 -19.27 2.47
N VAL A 64 14.72 -18.77 1.66
CA VAL A 64 16.10 -18.47 2.11
C VAL A 64 16.11 -17.51 3.30
N ILE A 65 15.25 -16.48 3.25
CA ILE A 65 15.17 -15.49 4.33
C ILE A 65 14.49 -16.11 5.55
N VAL A 66 13.39 -16.82 5.35
CA VAL A 66 12.65 -17.45 6.45
C VAL A 66 13.51 -18.48 7.17
N ASP A 67 14.32 -19.28 6.48
CA ASP A 67 15.25 -20.24 7.08
C ASP A 67 16.16 -19.58 8.12
N MET A 68 16.74 -18.42 7.78
CA MET A 68 17.59 -17.66 8.69
C MET A 68 16.84 -17.20 9.95
N PHE A 69 15.57 -16.82 9.81
CA PHE A 69 14.77 -16.33 10.93
C PHE A 69 14.12 -17.45 11.76
N VAL A 70 13.86 -18.62 11.18
CA VAL A 70 13.48 -19.82 11.93
C VAL A 70 14.63 -20.21 12.86
N ASP A 71 15.83 -20.38 12.30
CA ASP A 71 17.01 -20.76 13.08
C ASP A 71 17.35 -19.71 14.16
N SER A 72 17.36 -18.42 13.80
CA SER A 72 17.60 -17.33 14.76
C SER A 72 16.51 -17.24 15.84
N TYR A 73 15.27 -17.62 15.58
CA TYR A 73 14.21 -17.61 16.59
C TYR A 73 14.31 -18.79 17.55
N GLU A 74 14.55 -19.99 17.03
CA GLU A 74 14.60 -21.24 17.82
C GLU A 74 15.89 -21.32 18.64
N HIS A 75 17.04 -21.15 17.97
CA HIS A 75 18.36 -21.37 18.55
C HIS A 75 19.03 -20.07 19.02
N GLY A 76 18.70 -18.93 18.40
CA GLY A 76 19.38 -17.67 18.63
C GLY A 76 20.71 -17.56 17.88
N THR A 77 21.23 -16.34 17.78
CA THR A 77 22.53 -16.02 17.20
C THR A 77 23.44 -15.49 18.30
N TYR A 78 24.54 -16.19 18.55
CA TYR A 78 25.51 -15.77 19.57
C TYR A 78 26.46 -14.72 19.01
N TYR A 79 26.43 -13.53 19.59
CA TYR A 79 27.37 -12.47 19.31
C TYR A 79 28.51 -12.55 20.33
N SER A 80 29.74 -12.72 19.86
CA SER A 80 30.90 -12.92 20.74
C SER A 80 31.23 -11.70 21.61
N SER A 81 30.83 -10.50 21.17
CA SER A 81 30.99 -9.26 21.93
C SER A 81 30.10 -8.17 21.34
N THR A 82 29.46 -7.37 22.18
CA THR A 82 28.74 -6.14 21.81
C THR A 82 29.11 -5.02 22.79
N TYR A 83 28.77 -3.77 22.46
CA TYR A 83 29.09 -2.61 23.32
C TYR A 83 28.58 -2.76 24.77
N LEU A 84 27.36 -3.30 24.96
CA LEU A 84 26.79 -3.52 26.29
C LEU A 84 27.11 -4.91 26.87
N HIS A 85 27.52 -5.86 26.04
CA HIS A 85 27.83 -7.23 26.44
C HIS A 85 29.20 -7.65 25.89
N PRO A 86 30.31 -7.19 26.52
CA PRO A 86 31.65 -7.48 26.02
C PRO A 86 32.00 -8.97 26.07
N GLU A 87 31.41 -9.73 27.00
CA GLU A 87 31.54 -11.19 27.17
C GLU A 87 30.66 -11.99 26.18
N GLY A 88 29.88 -11.29 25.34
CA GLY A 88 28.96 -11.88 24.38
C GLY A 88 27.52 -11.96 24.86
N VAL A 89 26.61 -12.19 23.91
CA VAL A 89 25.16 -12.25 24.14
C VAL A 89 24.50 -13.15 23.10
N LEU A 90 23.53 -13.96 23.54
CA LEU A 90 22.65 -14.71 22.65
C LEU A 90 21.41 -13.88 22.34
N GLU A 91 21.20 -13.55 21.08
CA GLU A 91 20.07 -12.73 20.63
C GLU A 91 19.18 -13.51 19.66
N ARG A 92 17.88 -13.22 19.66
CA ARG A 92 16.91 -13.85 18.75
C ARG A 92 16.32 -12.81 17.82
N SER A 93 16.18 -13.15 16.54
CA SER A 93 15.62 -12.25 15.54
C SER A 93 14.22 -12.70 15.11
N ILE A 94 13.33 -11.72 14.89
CA ILE A 94 11.99 -11.98 14.35
C ILE A 94 11.66 -11.07 13.17
N ILE A 95 10.86 -11.59 12.23
CA ILE A 95 10.19 -10.75 11.23
C ILE A 95 8.85 -10.32 11.80
N LEU A 96 8.78 -9.08 12.31
CA LEU A 96 7.54 -8.58 12.92
C LEU A 96 6.39 -8.41 11.92
N ALA A 97 6.69 -7.83 10.75
CA ALA A 97 5.69 -7.48 9.76
C ALA A 97 6.24 -7.54 8.33
N LEU A 98 5.39 -7.95 7.38
CA LEU A 98 5.53 -7.79 5.94
C LEU A 98 4.77 -6.53 5.52
N VAL A 99 5.52 -5.54 5.03
CA VAL A 99 5.03 -4.26 4.53
C VAL A 99 5.19 -4.23 3.02
N CYS A 100 4.09 -4.29 2.29
CA CYS A 100 4.06 -4.27 0.83
C CYS A 100 2.87 -3.43 0.36
N ASP A 101 2.85 -3.08 -0.92
CA ASP A 101 1.60 -2.72 -1.56
C ASP A 101 0.63 -3.91 -1.57
N LEU A 102 -0.64 -3.67 -1.91
CA LEU A 102 -1.67 -4.72 -1.79
C LEU A 102 -1.38 -5.94 -2.70
N PRO A 103 -1.03 -5.78 -3.99
CA PRO A 103 -0.59 -6.88 -4.85
C PRO A 103 0.59 -7.68 -4.28
N GLY A 104 1.66 -7.00 -3.85
CA GLY A 104 2.84 -7.64 -3.26
C GLY A 104 2.50 -8.41 -1.99
N ALA A 105 1.68 -7.82 -1.11
CA ALA A 105 1.19 -8.48 0.09
C ALA A 105 0.42 -9.78 -0.23
N ARG A 106 -0.40 -9.78 -1.30
CA ARG A 106 -1.12 -10.99 -1.73
C ARG A 106 -0.19 -12.04 -2.30
N LYS A 107 0.73 -11.62 -3.17
CA LYS A 107 1.71 -12.50 -3.80
C LYS A 107 2.59 -13.17 -2.73
N CYS A 108 3.24 -12.40 -1.87
CA CYS A 108 4.15 -12.90 -0.84
C CYS A 108 3.45 -13.64 0.29
N GLY A 109 2.27 -13.16 0.70
CA GLY A 109 1.49 -13.76 1.79
C GLY A 109 0.75 -15.04 1.42
N GLY A 110 0.78 -15.47 0.15
CA GLY A 110 0.04 -16.64 -0.29
C GLY A 110 -1.48 -16.44 -0.30
N LEU A 111 -1.95 -15.22 -0.61
CA LEU A 111 -3.35 -14.84 -0.50
C LEU A 111 -3.96 -14.57 -1.88
N ALA A 112 -5.28 -14.73 -1.99
CA ALA A 112 -6.04 -14.35 -3.16
C ALA A 112 -5.91 -12.86 -3.49
N SER A 113 -6.02 -12.54 -4.78
CA SER A 113 -6.05 -11.16 -5.27
C SER A 113 -7.16 -10.36 -4.58
N CYS A 114 -6.94 -9.05 -4.40
CA CYS A 114 -7.97 -8.13 -3.94
C CYS A 114 -9.18 -8.05 -4.89
N MET A 115 -9.05 -8.59 -6.11
CA MET A 115 -10.10 -8.71 -7.10
C MET A 115 -10.87 -10.04 -7.04
N ALA A 116 -10.43 -11.01 -6.23
CA ALA A 116 -11.14 -12.27 -6.05
C ALA A 116 -12.48 -12.07 -5.30
N LYS A 117 -13.34 -13.10 -5.33
CA LYS A 117 -14.59 -13.10 -4.53
C LYS A 117 -14.28 -12.89 -3.06
N ASN A 118 -13.31 -13.63 -2.52
CA ASN A 118 -12.78 -13.51 -1.17
C ASN A 118 -11.61 -12.51 -1.14
N MET A 119 -11.91 -11.21 -1.19
CA MET A 119 -10.89 -10.17 -1.37
C MET A 119 -10.12 -9.79 -0.10
N CYS A 120 -10.70 -9.97 1.09
CA CYS A 120 -10.09 -9.57 2.35
C CYS A 120 -9.43 -10.75 3.06
N HIS A 121 -8.19 -10.57 3.55
CA HIS A 121 -7.51 -11.60 4.35
C HIS A 121 -7.85 -11.54 5.84
N LEU A 122 -8.38 -10.42 6.30
CA LEU A 122 -8.73 -10.20 7.69
C LEU A 122 -10.13 -10.68 8.01
N CYS A 123 -11.10 -10.42 7.12
CA CYS A 123 -12.51 -10.76 7.35
C CYS A 123 -13.12 -11.54 6.18
N ARG A 124 -14.35 -12.00 6.39
CA ARG A 124 -15.12 -12.82 5.45
C ARG A 124 -15.79 -12.03 4.32
N MET A 125 -15.54 -10.72 4.24
CA MET A 125 -16.15 -9.82 3.25
C MET A 125 -15.90 -10.30 1.83
N THR A 126 -16.97 -10.50 1.09
CA THR A 126 -16.88 -10.78 -0.34
C THR A 126 -16.88 -9.50 -1.16
N ARG A 127 -16.41 -9.59 -2.41
CA ARG A 127 -16.40 -8.47 -3.34
C ARG A 127 -17.80 -7.91 -3.59
N ASP A 128 -18.84 -8.75 -3.54
CA ASP A 128 -20.22 -8.36 -3.82
C ASP A 128 -20.86 -7.61 -2.64
N GLU A 129 -20.38 -7.87 -1.43
CA GLU A 129 -20.80 -7.21 -0.19
C GLU A 129 -19.99 -5.95 0.13
N ILE A 130 -19.09 -5.51 -0.75
CA ILE A 130 -18.09 -4.45 -0.45
C ILE A 130 -18.69 -3.10 -0.01
N ASN A 131 -19.95 -2.85 -0.33
CA ASN A 131 -20.69 -1.65 0.09
C ASN A 131 -21.38 -1.80 1.46
N VAL A 132 -21.35 -2.99 2.07
CA VAL A 132 -21.89 -3.24 3.41
C VAL A 132 -20.94 -2.63 4.44
N LEU A 133 -21.25 -1.41 4.87
CA LEU A 133 -20.45 -0.65 5.83
C LEU A 133 -20.87 -0.86 7.30
N ASP A 134 -21.92 -1.65 7.54
CA ASP A 134 -22.27 -2.08 8.89
C ASP A 134 -21.31 -3.16 9.38
N MET A 135 -20.33 -2.74 10.20
CA MET A 135 -19.28 -3.59 10.73
C MET A 135 -19.77 -4.67 11.71
N GLN A 136 -21.06 -4.68 12.07
CA GLN A 136 -21.65 -5.76 12.87
C GLN A 136 -22.13 -6.96 12.03
N GLN A 137 -22.19 -6.81 10.71
CA GLN A 137 -22.66 -7.87 9.81
C GLN A 137 -21.70 -9.07 9.76
N PRO A 138 -22.19 -10.29 9.48
CA PRO A 138 -21.35 -11.50 9.44
C PRO A 138 -20.16 -11.43 8.48
N CYS A 139 -20.26 -10.67 7.38
CA CYS A 139 -19.18 -10.46 6.42
C CYS A 139 -17.96 -9.74 7.03
N TRP A 140 -18.14 -8.98 8.11
CA TRP A 140 -17.04 -8.32 8.85
C TRP A 140 -16.36 -9.22 9.88
N ARG A 141 -16.89 -10.42 10.14
CA ARG A 141 -16.26 -11.34 11.08
C ARG A 141 -14.84 -11.69 10.61
N PRO A 142 -13.87 -11.70 11.54
CA PRO A 142 -12.52 -12.13 11.22
C PRO A 142 -12.49 -13.53 10.60
N ARG A 143 -11.50 -13.78 9.75
CA ARG A 143 -11.18 -15.14 9.32
C ARG A 143 -10.56 -15.89 10.49
N ASP A 144 -10.69 -17.20 10.49
CA ASP A 144 -9.98 -18.02 11.46
C ASP A 144 -8.54 -18.21 10.96
N VAL A 145 -7.56 -17.85 11.79
CA VAL A 145 -6.14 -17.94 11.43
C VAL A 145 -5.71 -19.40 11.25
N GLN A 146 -6.23 -20.31 12.08
CA GLN A 146 -5.88 -21.72 12.04
C GLN A 146 -6.47 -22.40 10.80
N ASP A 147 -7.67 -22.03 10.39
CA ASP A 147 -8.24 -22.45 9.09
C ASP A 147 -7.33 -22.00 7.93
N GLN A 148 -6.87 -20.74 7.94
CA GLN A 148 -5.99 -20.22 6.90
C GLN A 148 -4.65 -20.96 6.83
N ILE A 149 -4.06 -21.29 7.98
CA ILE A 149 -2.82 -22.06 8.06
C ILE A 149 -3.04 -23.48 7.54
N ARG A 150 -4.08 -24.17 8.00
CA ARG A 150 -4.43 -25.53 7.53
C ARG A 150 -4.66 -25.59 6.02
N ASP A 151 -5.39 -24.62 5.47
CA ASP A 151 -5.64 -24.54 4.03
C ASP A 151 -4.34 -24.31 3.24
N ALA A 152 -3.42 -23.50 3.77
CA ALA A 152 -2.12 -23.24 3.15
C ALA A 152 -1.20 -24.47 3.18
N GLU A 153 -1.19 -25.21 4.30
CA GLU A 153 -0.44 -26.47 4.45
C GLU A 153 -1.01 -27.56 3.52
N HIS A 154 -2.32 -27.70 3.47
CA HIS A 154 -2.97 -28.61 2.54
C HIS A 154 -2.60 -28.26 1.09
N TRP A 155 -2.61 -26.97 0.74
CA TRP A 155 -2.15 -26.53 -0.59
C TRP A 155 -0.70 -26.93 -0.89
N ARG A 156 0.21 -26.79 0.10
CA ARG A 156 1.61 -27.20 -0.04
C ARG A 156 1.73 -28.70 -0.32
N ASP A 157 0.99 -29.51 0.44
CA ASP A 157 1.11 -30.97 0.46
C ASP A 157 0.44 -31.64 -0.75
N LEU A 158 -0.47 -30.96 -1.44
CA LEU A 158 -1.01 -31.39 -2.73
C LEU A 158 0.11 -31.48 -3.78
N LYS A 159 0.12 -32.58 -4.55
CA LYS A 159 1.11 -32.81 -5.61
C LYS A 159 0.68 -32.27 -6.97
N GLY A 160 -0.63 -32.23 -7.25
CA GLY A 160 -1.19 -31.79 -8.53
C GLY A 160 -1.28 -30.27 -8.62
N VAL A 161 -0.79 -29.69 -9.73
CA VAL A 161 -0.96 -28.26 -10.03
C VAL A 161 -2.45 -27.91 -10.14
N GLY A 162 -3.26 -28.77 -10.78
CA GLY A 162 -4.71 -28.60 -10.89
C GLY A 162 -5.41 -28.62 -9.53
N ASP A 163 -5.07 -29.57 -8.66
CA ASP A 163 -5.65 -29.68 -7.32
C ASP A 163 -5.32 -28.44 -6.47
N ARG A 164 -4.07 -27.96 -6.56
CA ARG A 164 -3.63 -26.70 -5.93
C ARG A 164 -4.43 -25.51 -6.42
N GLU A 165 -4.71 -25.42 -7.73
CA GLU A 165 -5.53 -24.33 -8.28
C GLU A 165 -6.98 -24.41 -7.84
N GLU A 166 -7.57 -25.61 -7.77
CA GLU A 166 -8.93 -25.81 -7.30
C GLU A 166 -9.07 -25.43 -5.82
N LEU A 167 -8.14 -25.90 -4.98
CA LEU A 167 -8.12 -25.54 -3.57
C LEU A 167 -7.95 -24.02 -3.40
N PHE A 168 -7.02 -23.40 -4.14
CA PHE A 168 -6.81 -21.96 -4.09
C PHE A 168 -8.04 -21.17 -4.53
N LYS A 169 -8.79 -21.63 -5.54
CA LYS A 169 -10.05 -21.01 -5.96
C LYS A 169 -11.11 -21.07 -4.86
N LYS A 170 -11.13 -22.16 -4.08
CA LYS A 170 -12.08 -22.38 -2.98
C LYS A 170 -11.72 -21.59 -1.72
N THR A 171 -10.48 -21.69 -1.25
CA THR A 171 -10.03 -21.13 0.04
C THR A 171 -9.51 -19.70 -0.10
N GLY A 172 -8.92 -19.37 -1.26
CA GLY A 172 -8.20 -18.12 -1.49
C GLY A 172 -6.84 -18.06 -0.82
N VAL A 173 -6.29 -19.20 -0.40
CA VAL A 173 -5.01 -19.28 0.31
C VAL A 173 -4.13 -20.36 -0.32
N ARG A 174 -2.83 -20.07 -0.43
CA ARG A 174 -1.76 -20.98 -0.86
C ARG A 174 -0.59 -20.88 0.12
N TRP A 175 0.35 -21.81 0.02
CA TRP A 175 1.54 -21.81 0.87
C TRP A 175 2.34 -20.51 0.74
N SER A 176 2.81 -20.03 1.88
CA SER A 176 3.79 -18.96 2.01
C SER A 176 4.85 -19.40 3.04
N PRO A 177 6.15 -19.25 2.76
CA PRO A 177 7.21 -19.61 3.70
C PRO A 177 7.06 -18.97 5.08
N PHE A 178 6.49 -17.77 5.16
CA PHE A 178 6.28 -17.07 6.43
C PHE A 178 5.50 -17.91 7.46
N LEU A 179 4.67 -18.84 7.02
CA LEU A 179 3.92 -19.74 7.90
C LEU A 179 4.82 -20.72 8.69
N ARG A 180 6.10 -20.85 8.33
CA ARG A 180 7.08 -21.61 9.12
C ARG A 180 7.55 -20.87 10.37
N LEU A 181 7.36 -19.55 10.44
CA LEU A 181 7.72 -18.76 11.61
C LEU A 181 6.66 -18.99 12.70
N PRO A 182 7.01 -19.53 13.89
CA PRO A 182 6.02 -19.93 14.90
C PRO A 182 5.13 -18.81 15.44
N TYR A 183 5.59 -17.56 15.32
CA TYR A 183 4.90 -16.35 15.77
C TYR A 183 4.12 -15.64 14.65
N TRP A 184 4.14 -16.16 13.43
CA TRP A 184 3.56 -15.46 12.28
C TRP A 184 2.06 -15.66 12.18
N SER A 185 1.34 -14.54 12.11
CA SER A 185 -0.10 -14.51 11.86
C SER A 185 -0.33 -13.82 10.51
N PRO A 186 -0.92 -14.49 9.50
CA PRO A 186 -1.24 -13.84 8.23
C PRO A 186 -2.14 -12.59 8.38
N GLN A 187 -2.91 -12.51 9.46
CA GLN A 187 -3.79 -11.37 9.74
C GLN A 187 -3.03 -10.21 10.39
N ASP A 188 -2.10 -10.50 11.30
CA ASP A 188 -1.42 -9.47 12.08
C ASP A 188 -0.09 -9.05 11.45
N SER A 189 0.64 -10.00 10.89
CA SER A 189 1.98 -9.80 10.35
C SER A 189 1.99 -9.28 8.91
N ILE A 190 0.93 -9.45 8.13
CA ILE A 190 0.80 -8.85 6.79
C ILE A 190 0.05 -7.53 6.92
N VAL A 191 0.75 -6.40 6.89
CA VAL A 191 0.16 -5.10 7.19
C VAL A 191 -0.42 -4.42 5.95
N ILE A 192 -1.50 -3.66 6.14
CA ILE A 192 -2.06 -2.80 5.10
C ILE A 192 -1.26 -1.50 5.06
N ASP A 193 -0.33 -1.35 4.11
CA ASP A 193 0.45 -0.10 4.01
C ASP A 193 -0.43 1.13 3.78
N GLY A 194 -0.34 2.09 4.70
CA GLY A 194 -1.15 3.31 4.64
C GLY A 194 -0.73 4.29 3.55
N MET A 195 0.51 4.25 3.06
CA MET A 195 0.92 5.09 1.93
C MET A 195 0.18 4.67 0.66
N HIS A 196 0.22 3.39 0.29
CA HIS A 196 -0.48 2.85 -0.86
C HIS A 196 -2.00 2.82 -0.64
N ASN A 197 -2.47 2.41 0.53
CA ASN A 197 -3.90 2.25 0.78
C ASN A 197 -4.61 3.59 0.94
N LEU A 198 -4.12 4.48 1.82
CA LEU A 198 -4.80 5.74 2.12
C LEU A 198 -4.47 6.85 1.12
N LEU A 199 -3.18 7.11 0.86
CA LEU A 199 -2.78 8.28 0.07
C LEU A 199 -2.93 8.02 -1.43
N LEU A 200 -2.32 6.94 -1.93
CA LEU A 200 -2.42 6.56 -3.34
C LEU A 200 -3.73 5.86 -3.69
N GLY A 201 -4.43 5.30 -2.70
CA GLY A 201 -5.74 4.68 -2.87
C GLY A 201 -6.89 5.65 -2.64
N LEU A 202 -7.16 6.01 -1.37
CA LEU A 202 -8.37 6.76 -0.99
C LEU A 202 -8.31 8.24 -1.36
N VAL A 203 -7.24 8.94 -1.01
CA VAL A 203 -7.10 10.38 -1.28
C VAL A 203 -7.07 10.64 -2.78
N GLN A 204 -6.29 9.84 -3.51
CA GLN A 204 -6.28 9.89 -4.97
C GLN A 204 -7.68 9.57 -5.54
N TYR A 205 -8.36 8.54 -5.06
CA TYR A 205 -9.72 8.20 -5.52
C TYR A 205 -10.70 9.36 -5.28
N HIS A 206 -10.66 9.96 -4.09
CA HIS A 206 -11.51 11.09 -3.71
C HIS A 206 -11.32 12.28 -4.64
N CYS A 207 -10.07 12.71 -4.84
CA CYS A 207 -9.76 13.82 -5.73
C CYS A 207 -10.08 13.49 -7.19
N ARG A 208 -9.75 12.29 -7.66
CA ARG A 208 -9.89 11.93 -9.08
C ARG A 208 -11.30 11.53 -9.48
N SER A 209 -11.88 10.61 -8.74
CA SER A 209 -13.15 9.97 -9.12
C SER A 209 -14.34 10.73 -8.55
N LEU A 210 -14.25 11.22 -7.30
CA LEU A 210 -15.37 11.91 -6.66
C LEU A 210 -15.41 13.41 -7.03
N MET A 211 -14.29 14.13 -6.89
CA MET A 211 -14.25 15.55 -7.27
C MET A 211 -14.05 15.77 -8.76
N GLY A 212 -13.43 14.80 -9.45
CA GLY A 212 -13.16 14.91 -10.86
C GLY A 212 -11.92 15.71 -11.25
N ILE A 213 -11.01 15.94 -10.31
CA ILE A 213 -9.70 16.52 -10.59
C ILE A 213 -8.92 15.46 -11.40
N ASP A 214 -8.18 15.83 -12.45
CA ASP A 214 -7.22 14.89 -13.09
C ASP A 214 -7.81 13.66 -13.86
N VAL A 215 -9.11 13.64 -14.21
CA VAL A 215 -9.74 12.47 -14.90
C VAL A 215 -9.19 12.21 -16.31
N SER A 216 -8.60 13.21 -16.97
CA SER A 216 -7.96 13.01 -18.28
C SER A 216 -6.68 12.16 -18.20
N MET A 217 -6.05 12.05 -17.02
CA MET A 217 -4.82 11.26 -16.82
C MET A 217 -5.07 9.79 -16.45
N GLN A 218 -6.26 9.43 -15.94
CA GLN A 218 -6.63 8.02 -15.70
C GLN A 218 -6.56 7.17 -16.98
N VAL A 219 -6.94 7.75 -18.12
CA VAL A 219 -7.07 7.08 -19.42
C VAL A 219 -5.72 6.71 -20.05
N GLN A 220 -4.64 7.44 -19.73
CA GLN A 220 -3.31 7.17 -20.29
C GLN A 220 -2.49 6.22 -19.42
N HIS A 221 -2.64 6.29 -18.10
CA HIS A 221 -1.78 5.54 -17.18
C HIS A 221 -2.21 4.10 -16.92
N GLU A 222 -3.50 3.75 -17.09
CA GLU A 222 -3.95 2.34 -17.06
C GLU A 222 -3.43 1.55 -18.27
N ASN A 223 -2.98 2.23 -19.34
CA ASN A 223 -2.32 1.60 -20.49
C ASN A 223 -0.79 1.44 -20.31
N ASP A 224 -0.16 2.14 -19.37
CA ASP A 224 1.29 2.13 -19.14
C ASP A 224 1.75 1.19 -17.99
N ASP A 225 0.85 0.85 -17.04
CA ASP A 225 1.11 -0.15 -15.98
C ASP A 225 0.68 -1.57 -16.44
N SER A 226 0.90 -1.90 -17.73
CA SER A 226 0.57 -3.20 -18.33
C SER A 226 1.58 -4.28 -17.93
N ASP A 227 1.61 -4.64 -16.65
CA ASP A 227 2.00 -6.01 -16.31
C ASP A 227 0.87 -6.93 -16.79
N GLU A 228 1.26 -7.98 -17.52
CA GLU A 228 0.39 -9.06 -18.01
C GLU A 228 -0.29 -9.78 -16.83
N ASN A 229 -1.34 -9.16 -16.29
CA ASN A 229 -2.32 -9.77 -15.40
C ASN A 229 -3.69 -9.66 -16.09
N GLU A 230 -4.60 -10.60 -15.81
CA GLU A 230 -6.05 -10.57 -16.15
C GLU A 230 -6.79 -9.28 -15.74
N HIS A 231 -6.08 -8.30 -15.19
CA HIS A 231 -6.55 -6.98 -14.77
C HIS A 231 -6.78 -6.03 -15.96
N SER A 232 -6.02 -6.15 -17.06
CA SER A 232 -5.96 -5.13 -18.13
C SER A 232 -7.19 -5.06 -19.03
N THR A 233 -7.87 -6.17 -19.32
CA THR A 233 -9.06 -6.20 -20.18
C THR A 233 -10.31 -5.64 -19.50
N LEU A 234 -10.38 -5.70 -18.17
CA LEU A 234 -11.50 -5.21 -17.36
C LEU A 234 -11.44 -3.70 -17.07
N ASP A 235 -10.27 -3.08 -17.19
CA ASP A 235 -10.05 -1.68 -16.83
C ASP A 235 -10.46 -0.69 -17.95
N ALA A 236 -10.28 -1.05 -19.22
CA ALA A 236 -10.85 -0.30 -20.34
C ALA A 236 -12.40 -0.29 -20.32
N GLU A 237 -13.01 -1.42 -19.94
CA GLU A 237 -14.46 -1.56 -19.77
C GLU A 237 -14.97 -0.78 -18.53
N ARG A 238 -14.16 -0.68 -17.47
CA ARG A 238 -14.43 0.15 -16.29
C ARG A 238 -14.38 1.63 -16.59
N VAL A 239 -13.37 2.11 -17.31
CA VAL A 239 -13.28 3.51 -17.75
C VAL A 239 -14.47 3.87 -18.66
N SER A 240 -14.92 2.95 -19.52
CA SER A 240 -16.13 3.15 -20.33
C SER A 240 -17.41 3.20 -19.47
N LYS A 241 -17.54 2.36 -18.43
CA LYS A 241 -18.67 2.41 -17.46
C LYS A 241 -18.66 3.68 -16.61
N ILE A 242 -17.48 4.12 -16.16
CA ILE A 242 -17.31 5.40 -15.45
C ILE A 242 -17.68 6.56 -16.39
N ARG A 243 -17.17 6.60 -17.63
CA ARG A 243 -17.57 7.59 -18.65
C ARG A 243 -19.08 7.60 -18.90
N LYS A 244 -19.70 6.43 -19.12
CA LYS A 244 -21.15 6.34 -19.32
C LYS A 244 -21.97 6.82 -18.12
N ARG A 245 -21.50 6.63 -16.90
CA ARG A 245 -22.14 7.19 -15.68
C ARG A 245 -21.86 8.68 -15.50
N LEU A 246 -20.67 9.15 -15.89
CA LEU A 246 -20.29 10.57 -15.92
C LEU A 246 -21.14 11.34 -16.93
N ASP A 247 -21.38 10.77 -18.11
CA ASP A 247 -22.19 11.35 -19.18
C ASP A 247 -23.69 11.35 -18.85
N ALA A 248 -24.13 10.53 -17.87
CA ALA A 248 -25.50 10.47 -17.38
C ALA A 248 -25.86 11.57 -16.35
N GLY A 249 -24.92 12.44 -15.96
CA GLY A 249 -25.20 13.65 -15.17
C GLY A 249 -25.59 13.45 -13.69
N ASN A 250 -25.48 12.24 -13.14
CA ASN A 250 -26.05 11.89 -11.82
C ASN A 250 -25.09 12.05 -10.63
N ILE A 251 -23.84 12.50 -10.83
CA ILE A 251 -22.85 12.63 -9.74
C ILE A 251 -22.35 14.08 -9.66
N PRO A 252 -22.37 14.70 -8.46
CA PRO A 252 -21.72 15.98 -8.23
C PRO A 252 -20.23 15.96 -8.55
N ARG A 253 -19.79 16.76 -9.52
CA ARG A 253 -18.39 16.90 -9.90
C ARG A 253 -18.03 18.36 -10.04
N LEU A 254 -16.78 18.70 -9.74
CA LEU A 254 -16.26 20.03 -10.02
C LEU A 254 -16.19 20.25 -11.53
N THR A 255 -16.75 21.36 -11.99
CA THR A 255 -16.61 21.87 -13.34
C THR A 255 -15.15 22.27 -13.62
N LYS A 256 -14.78 22.42 -14.90
CA LYS A 256 -13.44 22.92 -15.26
C LYS A 256 -13.14 24.27 -14.61
N ARG A 257 -14.13 25.16 -14.53
CA ARG A 257 -14.00 26.47 -13.87
C ARG A 257 -13.71 26.32 -12.38
N GLU A 258 -14.43 25.45 -11.70
CA GLU A 258 -14.21 25.19 -10.26
C GLU A 258 -12.85 24.53 -10.00
N ILE A 259 -12.39 23.64 -10.89
CA ILE A 259 -11.02 23.08 -10.81
C ILE A 259 -9.98 24.20 -10.93
N SER A 260 -10.13 25.14 -11.88
CA SER A 260 -9.23 26.30 -11.98
C SER A 260 -9.25 27.18 -10.72
N MET A 261 -10.41 27.35 -10.09
CA MET A 261 -10.51 28.05 -8.80
C MET A 261 -9.80 27.30 -7.67
N VAL A 262 -9.86 25.97 -7.66
CA VAL A 262 -9.09 25.14 -6.71
C VAL A 262 -7.59 25.34 -6.93
N GLN A 263 -7.12 25.26 -8.18
CA GLN A 263 -5.71 25.47 -8.54
C GLN A 263 -5.23 26.86 -8.13
N GLN A 264 -6.02 27.91 -8.40
CA GLN A 264 -5.71 29.26 -7.98
C GLN A 264 -5.61 29.37 -6.45
N SER A 265 -6.56 28.78 -5.71
CA SER A 265 -6.49 28.78 -4.24
C SER A 265 -5.24 28.07 -3.71
N ILE A 266 -4.79 26.99 -4.37
CA ILE A 266 -3.54 26.30 -4.03
C ILE A 266 -2.34 27.22 -4.28
N GLN A 267 -2.32 27.95 -5.39
CA GLN A 267 -1.23 28.89 -5.72
C GLN A 267 -1.13 30.05 -4.74
N GLU A 268 -2.27 30.60 -4.30
CA GLU A 268 -2.33 31.72 -3.35
C GLU A 268 -2.04 31.32 -1.90
N THR A 269 -1.96 30.02 -1.61
CA THR A 269 -1.75 29.54 -0.23
C THR A 269 -0.31 29.72 0.22
N THR A 270 -0.09 30.57 1.22
CA THR A 270 1.21 30.71 1.89
C THR A 270 1.48 29.50 2.79
N ARG A 271 2.65 28.87 2.62
CA ARG A 271 3.03 27.64 3.34
C ARG A 271 4.35 27.83 4.11
N PRO A 272 4.53 27.16 5.26
CA PRO A 272 5.85 27.02 5.89
C PRO A 272 6.83 26.34 4.93
N ARG A 273 8.12 26.72 4.98
CA ARG A 273 9.18 26.14 4.11
C ARG A 273 9.30 24.61 4.20
N THR A 274 8.87 24.03 5.32
CA THR A 274 8.91 22.59 5.58
C THR A 274 7.78 21.82 4.89
N ASN A 275 6.77 22.49 4.33
CA ASN A 275 5.67 21.86 3.61
C ASN A 275 5.75 22.20 2.12
N LYS A 276 6.11 21.21 1.30
CA LYS A 276 6.25 21.38 -0.16
C LYS A 276 4.91 21.56 -0.89
N GLY A 277 3.78 21.33 -0.24
CA GLY A 277 2.45 21.44 -0.86
C GLY A 277 2.24 20.48 -2.04
N PRO A 278 1.00 20.40 -2.56
CA PRO A 278 0.76 19.78 -3.86
C PRO A 278 1.28 20.68 -5.00
N PRO A 279 1.40 20.13 -6.22
CA PRO A 279 1.72 20.93 -7.40
C PRO A 279 0.74 22.08 -7.64
N LEU A 280 1.29 23.20 -8.11
CA LEU A 280 0.53 24.42 -8.42
C LEU A 280 -0.49 24.22 -9.55
N ASN A 281 -0.23 23.26 -10.45
CA ASN A 281 -1.05 22.89 -11.59
C ASN A 281 -1.77 21.55 -11.35
N LEU A 282 -2.23 21.31 -10.12
CA LEU A 282 -2.89 20.07 -9.72
C LEU A 282 -3.99 19.65 -10.73
N GLY A 283 -3.83 18.45 -11.31
CA GLY A 283 -4.77 17.89 -12.29
C GLY A 283 -4.51 18.26 -13.75
N GLU A 284 -3.39 18.93 -14.06
CA GLU A 284 -2.90 19.13 -15.42
C GLU A 284 -1.86 18.07 -15.84
N LYS A 285 -1.84 17.75 -17.14
CA LYS A 285 -0.94 16.74 -17.72
C LYS A 285 0.55 17.00 -17.50
N GLY A 286 0.95 18.27 -17.35
CA GLY A 286 2.37 18.67 -17.31
C GLY A 286 3.17 18.16 -16.10
N HIS A 287 2.53 17.72 -15.00
CA HIS A 287 3.24 17.31 -13.78
C HIS A 287 3.40 15.77 -13.66
N GLY A 288 2.72 14.96 -14.47
CA GLY A 288 2.74 13.50 -14.30
C GLY A 288 2.05 13.02 -13.01
N LYS A 289 2.28 11.75 -12.62
CA LYS A 289 1.62 11.11 -11.46
C LYS A 289 2.07 11.76 -10.14
N LEU A 290 1.11 12.25 -9.35
CA LEU A 290 1.37 12.76 -8.01
C LEU A 290 1.91 11.67 -7.07
N LYS A 291 2.94 12.02 -6.31
CA LYS A 291 3.53 11.17 -5.26
C LYS A 291 2.66 11.13 -4.01
N ALA A 292 2.80 10.08 -3.21
CA ALA A 292 2.00 9.90 -2.00
C ALA A 292 2.11 11.07 -1.02
N ASP A 293 3.31 11.62 -0.80
CA ASP A 293 3.50 12.78 0.10
C ASP A 293 2.81 14.06 -0.42
N GLN A 294 2.71 14.22 -1.74
CA GLN A 294 1.96 15.33 -2.33
C GLN A 294 0.45 15.18 -2.09
N TRP A 295 -0.08 13.95 -2.18
CA TRP A 295 -1.48 13.68 -1.81
C TRP A 295 -1.72 13.93 -0.32
N ARG A 296 -0.78 13.56 0.54
CA ARG A 296 -0.85 13.82 1.98
C ARG A 296 -0.92 15.32 2.26
N SER A 297 0.00 16.11 1.71
CA SER A 297 -0.03 17.56 1.87
C SER A 297 -1.31 18.19 1.30
N ALA A 298 -1.78 17.70 0.14
CA ALA A 298 -3.00 18.19 -0.49
C ALA A 298 -4.23 18.02 0.40
N ILE A 299 -4.44 16.82 0.95
CA ILE A 299 -5.64 16.51 1.74
C ILE A 299 -5.58 17.08 3.16
N ASP A 300 -4.39 17.29 3.72
CA ASP A 300 -4.23 17.81 5.08
C ASP A 300 -4.70 19.28 5.20
N PHE A 301 -4.59 20.06 4.10
CA PHE A 301 -4.94 21.47 4.13
C PHE A 301 -5.53 22.01 2.82
N ASP A 302 -4.80 21.89 1.72
CA ASP A 302 -5.06 22.64 0.48
C ASP A 302 -6.43 22.32 -0.15
N ILE A 303 -6.76 21.04 -0.26
CA ILE A 303 -8.02 20.57 -0.82
C ILE A 303 -9.20 20.93 0.08
N PRO A 304 -9.21 20.62 1.39
CA PRO A 304 -10.26 21.09 2.29
C PRO A 304 -10.56 22.59 2.19
N VAL A 305 -9.52 23.44 2.19
CA VAL A 305 -9.69 24.90 2.15
C VAL A 305 -10.23 25.36 0.79
N ALA A 306 -9.71 24.82 -0.32
CA ALA A 306 -10.17 25.19 -1.65
C ALA A 306 -11.66 24.83 -1.84
N ILE A 307 -12.07 23.65 -1.39
CA ILE A 307 -13.46 23.21 -1.48
C ILE A 307 -14.37 24.01 -0.52
N ALA A 308 -13.88 24.40 0.67
CA ALA A 308 -14.62 25.27 1.58
C ALA A 308 -14.97 26.62 0.92
N LYS A 309 -14.02 27.23 0.19
CA LYS A 309 -14.24 28.48 -0.56
C LYS A 309 -15.33 28.31 -1.63
N LEU A 310 -15.31 27.19 -2.37
CA LEU A 310 -16.35 26.87 -3.35
C LEU A 310 -17.73 26.68 -2.71
N CYS A 311 -17.78 26.13 -1.50
CA CYS A 311 -19.05 25.89 -0.79
C CYS A 311 -19.78 27.15 -0.33
N LYS A 312 -19.06 28.26 -0.10
CA LYS A 312 -19.65 29.51 0.39
C LYS A 312 -20.81 30.00 -0.51
N ASN A 313 -20.65 29.84 -1.82
CA ASN A 313 -21.66 30.18 -2.84
C ASN A 313 -22.12 28.95 -3.62
N GLY A 314 -21.85 27.75 -3.11
CA GLY A 314 -22.00 26.48 -3.82
C GLY A 314 -23.37 25.83 -3.60
N SER A 315 -23.69 24.88 -4.49
CA SER A 315 -24.89 24.04 -4.40
C SER A 315 -24.86 23.07 -3.22
N SER A 316 -25.99 22.41 -2.92
CA SER A 316 -26.07 21.29 -1.96
C SER A 316 -25.00 20.22 -2.23
N SER A 317 -24.72 19.96 -3.49
CA SER A 317 -23.73 18.99 -3.93
C SER A 317 -22.29 19.36 -3.54
N HIS A 318 -21.95 20.66 -3.59
CA HIS A 318 -20.67 21.16 -3.08
C HIS A 318 -20.53 20.92 -1.58
N ARG A 319 -21.59 21.16 -0.82
CA ARG A 319 -21.59 20.93 0.64
C ARG A 319 -21.37 19.47 0.98
N LYS A 320 -21.98 18.53 0.23
CA LYS A 320 -21.72 17.09 0.39
C LYS A 320 -20.26 16.74 0.08
N LEU A 321 -19.71 17.24 -1.02
CA LEU A 321 -18.30 17.04 -1.37
C LEU A 321 -17.36 17.59 -0.29
N PHE A 322 -17.63 18.79 0.23
CA PHE A 322 -16.85 19.37 1.31
C PHE A 322 -16.91 18.54 2.59
N TYR A 323 -18.12 18.13 2.99
CA TYR A 323 -18.32 17.28 4.16
C TYR A 323 -17.52 15.97 4.04
N SER A 324 -17.66 15.27 2.90
CA SER A 324 -16.89 14.06 2.60
C SER A 324 -15.37 14.29 2.63
N THR A 325 -14.91 15.41 2.06
CA THR A 325 -13.50 15.82 2.06
C THR A 325 -12.97 16.05 3.47
N MET A 326 -13.74 16.73 4.33
CA MET A 326 -13.36 16.97 5.71
C MET A 326 -13.29 15.68 6.52
N LEU A 327 -14.25 14.76 6.33
CA LEU A 327 -14.21 13.45 6.98
C LEU A 327 -12.95 12.67 6.61
N LEU A 328 -12.60 12.64 5.31
CA LEU A 328 -11.37 12.01 4.84
C LEU A 328 -10.13 12.69 5.43
N ALA A 329 -10.03 14.02 5.34
CA ALA A 329 -8.88 14.78 5.85
C ALA A 329 -8.65 14.52 7.35
N ILE A 330 -9.73 14.54 8.16
CA ILE A 330 -9.66 14.25 9.59
C ILE A 330 -9.21 12.79 9.84
N ALA A 331 -9.74 11.83 9.08
CA ALA A 331 -9.32 10.44 9.20
C ALA A 331 -7.83 10.27 8.87
N ILE A 332 -7.36 10.84 7.76
CA ILE A 332 -5.94 10.81 7.37
C ILE A 332 -5.07 11.42 8.48
N ARG A 333 -5.45 12.58 9.01
CA ARG A 333 -4.72 13.25 10.10
C ARG A 333 -4.61 12.40 11.37
N HIS A 334 -5.64 11.62 11.71
CA HIS A 334 -5.57 10.67 12.83
C HIS A 334 -4.67 9.47 12.51
N ALA A 335 -4.74 8.91 11.30
CA ALA A 335 -3.94 7.77 10.87
C ALA A 335 -2.44 8.09 10.78
N THR A 336 -2.08 9.27 10.29
CA THR A 336 -0.69 9.69 10.08
C THR A 336 -0.13 10.48 11.26
N ALA A 337 -0.73 10.38 12.44
CA ALA A 337 -0.22 11.02 13.64
C ALA A 337 1.10 10.38 14.10
N HIS A 338 2.02 11.18 14.65
CA HIS A 338 3.28 10.68 15.22
C HIS A 338 3.09 9.95 16.56
N THR A 339 1.92 10.11 17.19
CA THR A 339 1.54 9.42 18.42
C THR A 339 0.16 8.79 18.25
N ILE A 340 0.00 7.59 18.79
CA ILE A 340 -1.25 6.81 18.72
C ILE A 340 -1.75 6.54 20.14
N SER A 341 -3.07 6.55 20.27
CA SER A 341 -3.81 6.18 21.47
C SER A 341 -5.12 5.52 21.05
N GLU A 342 -5.77 4.79 21.95
CA GLU A 342 -7.08 4.19 21.66
C GLU A 342 -8.11 5.22 21.20
N TYR A 343 -8.12 6.40 21.82
CA TYR A 343 -8.96 7.51 21.37
C TYR A 343 -8.70 7.85 19.89
N ARG A 344 -7.43 8.00 19.47
CA ARG A 344 -7.09 8.32 18.08
C ARG A 344 -7.50 7.21 17.12
N ILE A 345 -7.34 5.95 17.51
CA ILE A 345 -7.72 4.78 16.70
C ILE A 345 -9.25 4.74 16.50
N GLN A 346 -10.01 4.99 17.56
CA GLN A 346 -11.47 5.06 17.50
C GLN A 346 -11.94 6.23 16.62
N ARG A 347 -11.33 7.42 16.78
CA ARG A 347 -11.63 8.59 15.94
C ARG A 347 -11.31 8.33 14.48
N TYR A 348 -10.15 7.76 14.18
CA TYR A 348 -9.78 7.34 12.83
C TYR A 348 -10.86 6.45 12.21
N THR A 349 -11.22 5.36 12.90
CA THR A 349 -12.18 4.37 12.40
C THR A 349 -13.56 4.98 12.19
N ALA A 350 -14.02 5.80 13.14
CA ALA A 350 -15.31 6.48 13.05
C ALA A 350 -15.37 7.47 11.87
N PHE A 351 -14.33 8.30 11.69
CA PHE A 351 -14.28 9.25 10.57
C PHE A 351 -14.10 8.56 9.22
N MET A 352 -13.31 7.48 9.15
CA MET A 352 -13.16 6.69 7.94
C MET A 352 -14.50 6.03 7.54
N LEU A 353 -15.22 5.46 8.50
CA LEU A 353 -16.55 4.90 8.26
C LEU A 353 -17.55 5.97 7.79
N ALA A 354 -17.58 7.13 8.46
CA ALA A 354 -18.41 8.25 8.05
C ALA A 354 -18.05 8.73 6.63
N TYR A 355 -16.76 8.80 6.30
CA TYR A 355 -16.28 9.15 4.96
C TYR A 355 -16.84 8.16 3.92
N LEU A 356 -16.68 6.85 4.13
CA LEU A 356 -17.18 5.85 3.18
C LEU A 356 -18.70 5.89 3.02
N LYS A 357 -19.45 6.13 4.10
CA LYS A 357 -20.90 6.36 4.03
C LYS A 357 -21.22 7.59 3.19
N SER A 358 -20.51 8.70 3.40
CA SER A 358 -20.70 9.93 2.61
C SER A 358 -20.40 9.73 1.12
N VAL A 359 -19.46 8.85 0.76
CA VAL A 359 -19.18 8.49 -0.63
C VAL A 359 -20.37 7.78 -1.27
N LEU A 360 -20.99 6.83 -0.55
CA LEU A 360 -22.21 6.15 -1.01
C LEU A 360 -23.44 7.10 -1.06
N GLU A 361 -23.48 8.12 -0.21
CA GLU A 361 -24.53 9.15 -0.26
C GLU A 361 -24.37 10.13 -1.43
N ILE A 362 -23.13 10.36 -1.89
CA ILE A 362 -22.81 11.21 -3.04
C ILE A 362 -23.04 10.45 -4.35
N ASP A 363 -22.62 9.19 -4.42
CA ASP A 363 -22.87 8.30 -5.55
C ASP A 363 -23.44 6.95 -5.04
N PRO A 364 -24.77 6.80 -4.97
CA PRO A 364 -25.41 5.56 -4.50
C PRO A 364 -25.12 4.34 -5.37
N PHE A 365 -24.69 4.53 -6.61
CA PHE A 365 -24.41 3.43 -7.54
C PHE A 365 -22.94 3.02 -7.52
N VAL A 366 -22.09 3.73 -6.78
CA VAL A 366 -20.66 3.44 -6.71
C VAL A 366 -20.45 2.08 -6.05
N ARG A 367 -19.56 1.28 -6.62
CA ARG A 367 -19.02 0.11 -5.94
C ARG A 367 -17.72 0.54 -5.28
N LEU A 368 -17.63 0.39 -3.96
CA LEU A 368 -16.40 0.66 -3.22
C LEU A 368 -15.28 -0.27 -3.74
N ARG A 369 -14.04 0.08 -3.38
CA ARG A 369 -12.81 -0.59 -3.84
C ARG A 369 -12.18 -1.34 -2.67
N PRO A 370 -11.34 -2.37 -2.92
CA PRO A 370 -10.64 -3.07 -1.85
C PRO A 370 -9.91 -2.11 -0.89
N ASN A 371 -9.31 -1.03 -1.40
CA ASN A 371 -8.63 -0.04 -0.55
C ASN A 371 -9.59 0.66 0.44
N HIS A 372 -10.82 0.95 0.01
CA HIS A 372 -11.87 1.52 0.87
C HIS A 372 -12.21 0.57 2.01
N HIS A 373 -12.40 -0.71 1.72
CA HIS A 373 -12.66 -1.72 2.73
C HIS A 373 -11.46 -1.90 3.68
N ASN A 374 -10.26 -2.05 3.14
CA ASN A 374 -9.00 -2.17 3.87
C ASN A 374 -8.75 -0.98 4.81
N ALA A 375 -9.22 0.22 4.45
CA ALA A 375 -9.10 1.39 5.31
C ALA A 375 -9.85 1.24 6.65
N LEU A 376 -10.92 0.45 6.71
CA LEU A 376 -11.63 0.18 7.96
C LEU A 376 -10.88 -0.81 8.86
N HIS A 377 -9.92 -1.56 8.33
CA HIS A 377 -9.07 -2.47 9.09
C HIS A 377 -7.78 -1.82 9.60
N LEU A 378 -7.41 -0.64 9.11
CA LEU A 378 -6.17 0.05 9.52
C LEU A 378 -6.12 0.36 11.02
N GLY A 379 -7.27 0.51 11.69
CA GLY A 379 -7.33 0.65 13.14
C GLY A 379 -6.73 -0.53 13.91
N HIS A 380 -6.80 -1.74 13.36
CA HIS A 380 -6.16 -2.94 13.91
C HIS A 380 -4.64 -2.80 13.95
N TYR A 381 -4.03 -2.44 12.83
CA TYR A 381 -2.57 -2.29 12.73
C TYR A 381 -2.03 -1.09 13.52
N LEU A 382 -2.80 0.01 13.62
CA LEU A 382 -2.44 1.13 14.49
C LEU A 382 -2.38 0.70 15.97
N ARG A 383 -3.23 -0.26 16.38
CA ARG A 383 -3.21 -0.83 17.74
C ARG A 383 -2.01 -1.76 17.95
N LEU A 384 -1.70 -2.60 16.97
CA LEU A 384 -0.60 -3.57 17.07
C LEU A 384 0.78 -2.93 16.97
N PHE A 385 0.99 -2.01 16.03
CA PHE A 385 2.31 -1.49 15.66
C PHE A 385 2.51 -0.02 16.01
N GLY A 386 1.49 0.64 16.55
CA GLY A 386 1.54 2.06 16.89
C GLY A 386 1.53 2.96 15.64
N PRO A 387 2.18 4.14 15.69
CA PRO A 387 2.17 5.12 14.61
C PRO A 387 2.56 4.54 13.25
N MET A 388 1.75 4.83 12.22
CA MET A 388 1.93 4.34 10.85
C MET A 388 3.29 4.65 10.23
N HIS A 389 3.92 5.74 10.67
CA HIS A 389 5.30 6.09 10.31
C HIS A 389 6.30 4.95 10.58
N GLY A 390 5.98 4.08 11.55
CA GLY A 390 6.77 2.93 11.96
C GLY A 390 6.63 1.68 11.08
N TRP A 391 5.79 1.68 10.05
CA TRP A 391 5.54 0.48 9.23
C TRP A 391 4.97 0.80 7.84
N TRP A 392 5.28 1.97 7.28
CA TRP A 392 4.85 2.39 5.93
C TRP A 392 5.91 2.21 4.83
N MET A 393 5.48 2.21 3.56
CA MET A 393 6.33 1.89 2.40
C MET A 393 7.25 3.02 1.91
N PHE A 394 7.08 4.27 2.35
CA PHE A 394 7.87 5.42 1.86
C PHE A 394 9.39 5.17 1.89
N VAL A 395 9.86 4.44 2.88
CA VAL A 395 11.29 4.21 3.10
C VAL A 395 11.83 3.17 2.13
N PHE A 396 11.07 2.10 1.88
CA PHE A 396 11.44 1.03 0.98
C PHE A 396 11.37 1.48 -0.49
N GLU A 397 10.40 2.32 -0.86
CA GLU A 397 10.37 2.94 -2.20
C GLU A 397 11.61 3.81 -2.48
N ARG A 398 12.17 4.47 -1.46
CA ARG A 398 13.40 5.26 -1.62
C ARG A 398 14.60 4.39 -1.94
N ILE A 399 14.64 3.14 -1.43
CA ILE A 399 15.67 2.16 -1.76
C ILE A 399 15.54 1.74 -3.21
N ILE A 400 14.34 1.38 -3.67
CA ILE A 400 14.07 1.05 -5.07
C ILE A 400 14.51 2.20 -5.97
N GLY A 401 14.15 3.44 -5.62
CA GLY A 401 14.60 4.62 -6.35
C GLY A 401 16.13 4.80 -6.36
N THR A 402 16.82 4.44 -5.28
CA THR A 402 18.29 4.46 -5.23
C THR A 402 18.90 3.35 -6.08
N LEU A 403 18.33 2.14 -6.05
CA LEU A 403 18.73 1.02 -6.92
C LEU A 403 18.58 1.41 -8.40
N GLN A 404 17.47 2.05 -8.79
CA GLN A 404 17.23 2.57 -10.13
C GLN A 404 18.25 3.64 -10.59
N ARG A 405 18.78 4.43 -9.66
CA ARG A 405 19.79 5.46 -9.93
C ARG A 405 21.22 4.96 -9.83
N THR A 406 21.42 3.71 -9.39
CA THR A 406 22.75 3.13 -9.28
C THR A 406 23.28 2.89 -10.69
N ASN A 407 24.51 3.33 -10.95
CA ASN A 407 25.10 3.19 -12.27
C ASN A 407 25.29 1.70 -12.60
N THR A 408 24.56 1.20 -13.59
CA THR A 408 24.68 -0.19 -14.06
C THR A 408 25.44 -0.20 -15.39
N ASN A 409 26.17 -1.28 -15.65
CA ASN A 409 26.83 -1.49 -16.94
C ASN A 409 25.84 -1.96 -18.04
N PHE A 410 24.53 -2.00 -17.74
CA PHE A 410 23.44 -2.47 -18.59
C PHE A 410 23.66 -3.86 -19.22
N LYS A 411 24.53 -4.70 -18.61
CA LYS A 411 24.80 -6.07 -19.03
C LYS A 411 24.21 -7.04 -17.99
N LEU A 412 23.28 -7.90 -18.42
CA LEU A 412 22.79 -9.00 -17.58
C LEU A 412 23.94 -9.99 -17.28
N GLY A 413 24.05 -10.44 -16.03
CA GLY A 413 24.86 -11.59 -15.65
C GLY A 413 26.33 -11.36 -15.28
N MET A 414 26.83 -10.11 -15.22
CA MET A 414 28.22 -9.85 -14.81
C MET A 414 28.33 -8.77 -13.74
N LYS A 415 27.99 -9.11 -12.49
CA LYS A 415 28.53 -8.40 -11.32
C LYS A 415 28.48 -9.29 -10.07
N ILE A 416 29.62 -9.87 -9.70
CA ILE A 416 29.87 -10.28 -8.32
C ILE A 416 30.28 -8.98 -7.60
N ILE A 417 29.37 -8.40 -6.81
CA ILE A 417 29.76 -7.34 -5.89
C ILE A 417 30.34 -8.05 -4.67
N ARG A 418 31.67 -8.18 -4.60
CA ARG A 418 32.35 -8.42 -3.32
C ARG A 418 32.20 -7.13 -2.50
N VAL A 419 31.32 -7.15 -1.51
CA VAL A 419 31.31 -6.13 -0.46
C VAL A 419 32.42 -6.54 0.52
N ASP A 420 33.57 -5.87 0.43
CA ASP A 420 34.62 -6.03 1.44
C ASP A 420 34.31 -5.07 2.60
N PHE A 421 33.96 -5.62 3.76
CA PHE A 421 33.55 -4.85 4.94
C PHE A 421 34.72 -4.15 5.66
N ARG A 422 35.95 -4.20 5.10
CA ARG A 422 37.15 -3.66 5.74
C ARG A 422 37.45 -2.19 5.44
N GLU A 423 36.75 -1.54 4.51
CA GLU A 423 37.02 -0.13 4.15
C GLU A 423 36.12 0.91 4.84
N LEU A 424 35.24 0.50 5.76
CA LEU A 424 34.41 1.44 6.56
C LEU A 424 35.00 1.79 7.93
N SER A 425 36.25 1.41 8.20
CA SER A 425 36.99 1.84 9.38
C SER A 425 38.26 2.57 8.95
N ASN A 426 38.10 3.85 8.62
CA ASN A 426 39.11 4.91 8.78
C ASN A 426 38.43 6.27 8.86
#